data_AF-A0A3A8I475-F1
#
_entry.id   AF-A0A3A8I475-F1
#
_cell.length_a   1.000
_cell.length_b   1.000
_cell.length_c   1.000
_cell.angle_alpha   90.00
_cell.angle_beta   90.00
_cell.angle_gamma   90.00
#
_symmetry.space_group_name_H-M   'P 1'
#
loop_
_entity.id
_entity.type
_entity.pdbx_description
1 polymer ?
#
loop_
_entity_poly.entity_id
_entity_poly.type
_entity_poly.pdbx_seq_one_letter_code
_entity_poly.pdbx_strand_id
1 'polypeptide(L)'
;GQAGTFSGGQGGGGGGAGGATAGASGGDGFNASNSKGAAGLQQPSGFTPLLGGCAGGPGGGSANAAGGPGGAGGGAFQISVARTLTVGKTLSVSGGGGLGGKASATPANSAGGGGGGSGGRIVLEAFQVKLTANARLTANGGGGGEGAGAGSGAAIAGANGASGSETGNTSANGGAGEATTGGNGGSGGTSSLPTSGSNGTTIVLGDGGGGGGGGAAGSIHLRSVQSCTQADGYVISPASTGGCLPL
;
A
#
# COMPACT_ATOMS: atom_id res chain seq x y z
N GLY A 1 3.48 8.48 -1.24
CA GLY A 1 4.02 8.65 -2.61
C GLY A 1 3.63 10.00 -3.14
N GLN A 2 3.98 10.32 -4.38
CA GLN A 2 3.57 11.59 -5.00
C GLN A 2 2.14 11.52 -5.52
N ALA A 3 1.47 12.67 -5.55
CA ALA A 3 0.14 12.79 -6.12
C ALA A 3 0.17 12.56 -7.64
N GLY A 4 -0.89 11.96 -8.18
CA GLY A 4 -1.17 12.02 -9.61
C GLY A 4 -1.67 13.41 -10.02
N THR A 5 -1.57 13.74 -11.30
CA THR A 5 -2.09 14.99 -11.87
C THR A 5 -3.36 14.75 -12.69
N PHE A 6 -4.14 15.81 -12.91
CA PHE A 6 -5.36 15.76 -13.70
C PHE A 6 -5.21 16.63 -14.95
N SER A 7 -5.48 16.07 -16.13
CA SER A 7 -5.40 16.76 -17.41
C SER A 7 -6.31 16.08 -18.43
N GLY A 8 -6.86 16.84 -19.38
CA GLY A 8 -7.65 16.28 -20.49
C GLY A 8 -8.98 15.61 -20.09
N GLY A 9 -9.42 15.73 -18.84
CA GLY A 9 -10.57 15.00 -18.30
C GLY A 9 -10.19 13.72 -17.55
N GLN A 10 -8.91 13.35 -17.52
CA GLN A 10 -8.43 12.13 -16.87
C GLN A 10 -7.40 12.43 -15.79
N GLY A 11 -7.44 11.67 -14.70
CA GLY A 11 -6.48 11.72 -13.61
C GLY A 11 -5.50 10.55 -13.66
N GLY A 12 -4.22 10.82 -13.43
CA GLY A 12 -3.24 9.77 -13.16
C GLY A 12 -3.38 9.23 -11.73
N GLY A 13 -3.01 7.98 -11.52
CA GLY A 13 -3.05 7.35 -10.20
C GLY A 13 -1.95 7.88 -9.28
N GLY A 14 -2.23 7.91 -7.98
CA GLY A 14 -1.26 8.31 -6.96
C GLY A 14 -0.18 7.24 -6.75
N GLY A 15 1.05 7.67 -6.46
CA GLY A 15 2.14 6.75 -6.17
C GLY A 15 2.02 6.12 -4.78
N GLY A 16 2.32 4.83 -4.67
CA GLY A 16 2.37 4.12 -3.39
C GLY A 16 3.45 4.67 -2.46
N ALA A 17 3.26 4.53 -1.15
CA ALA A 17 4.24 4.94 -0.16
C ALA A 17 5.47 4.03 -0.14
N GLY A 18 6.65 4.59 0.16
CA GLY A 18 7.86 3.82 0.42
C GLY A 18 8.00 3.46 1.91
N GLY A 19 8.78 2.41 2.17
CA GLY A 19 8.99 1.79 3.47
C GLY A 19 10.36 1.11 3.47
N ALA A 20 10.42 -0.20 3.76
CA ALA A 20 11.66 -0.97 3.62
C ALA A 20 12.18 -1.05 2.18
N THR A 21 11.30 -0.87 1.19
CA THR A 21 11.64 -0.67 -0.22
C THR A 21 10.98 0.61 -0.73
N ALA A 22 11.26 1.01 -1.96
CA ALA A 22 10.41 1.99 -2.64
C ALA A 22 8.98 1.46 -2.78
N GLY A 23 8.01 2.37 -2.79
CA GLY A 23 6.65 2.06 -3.22
C GLY A 23 6.60 1.83 -4.73
N ALA A 24 5.40 1.67 -5.28
CA ALA A 24 5.23 1.61 -6.74
C ALA A 24 4.61 2.90 -7.29
N SER A 25 4.85 3.20 -8.57
CA SER A 25 4.19 4.33 -9.24
C SER A 25 2.72 4.04 -9.50
N GLY A 26 1.90 5.09 -9.62
CA GLY A 26 0.57 4.96 -10.22
C GLY A 26 0.65 4.70 -11.72
N GLY A 27 -0.52 4.51 -12.34
CA GLY A 27 -0.71 4.50 -13.78
C GLY A 27 -1.09 5.88 -14.32
N ASP A 28 -0.86 6.09 -15.60
CA ASP A 28 -1.30 7.29 -16.31
C ASP A 28 -2.81 7.19 -16.64
N GLY A 29 -3.50 8.33 -16.72
CA GLY A 29 -4.81 8.39 -17.39
C GLY A 29 -4.64 8.13 -18.90
N PHE A 30 -5.70 7.65 -19.57
CA PHE A 30 -5.61 7.14 -20.96
C PHE A 30 -4.88 8.09 -21.93
N ASN A 31 -5.22 9.39 -21.95
CA ASN A 31 -4.60 10.40 -22.82
C ASN A 31 -3.66 11.37 -22.07
N ALA A 32 -3.37 11.10 -20.80
CA ALA A 32 -2.61 12.00 -19.94
C ALA A 32 -1.21 11.41 -19.69
N SER A 33 -0.31 11.58 -20.66
CA SER A 33 1.09 11.17 -20.49
C SER A 33 1.74 11.91 -19.31
N ASN A 34 2.50 11.17 -18.49
CA ASN A 34 3.14 11.69 -17.27
C ASN A 34 2.16 12.24 -16.21
N SER A 35 0.96 11.68 -16.15
CA SER A 35 -0.01 12.05 -15.11
C SER A 35 0.14 11.23 -13.83
N LYS A 36 0.85 10.09 -13.88
CA LYS A 36 1.05 9.22 -12.72
C LYS A 36 1.87 9.87 -11.60
N GLY A 37 1.48 9.58 -10.37
CA GLY A 37 2.26 9.87 -9.19
C GLY A 37 3.47 8.95 -9.08
N ALA A 38 4.65 9.54 -8.85
CA ALA A 38 5.88 8.79 -8.59
C ALA A 38 5.81 8.00 -7.28
N ALA A 39 6.49 6.85 -7.25
CA ALA A 39 6.67 6.01 -6.07
C ALA A 39 7.27 6.79 -4.89
N GLY A 40 6.84 6.47 -3.68
CA GLY A 40 7.50 6.93 -2.46
C GLY A 40 8.89 6.31 -2.33
N LEU A 41 9.84 7.11 -1.86
CA LEU A 41 11.22 6.68 -1.65
C LEU A 41 11.32 5.66 -0.52
N GLN A 42 12.28 4.75 -0.65
CA GLN A 42 12.65 3.83 0.43
C GLN A 42 13.08 4.63 1.67
N GLN A 43 12.58 4.23 2.84
CA GLN A 43 13.04 4.77 4.12
C GLN A 43 14.46 4.28 4.42
N PRO A 44 15.30 5.09 5.10
CA PRO A 44 16.65 4.68 5.47
C PRO A 44 16.67 3.32 6.16
N SER A 45 17.60 2.46 5.77
CA SER A 45 17.82 1.12 6.36
C SER A 45 18.38 1.19 7.79
N GLY A 46 18.85 2.36 8.21
CA GLY A 46 19.29 2.62 9.59
C GLY A 46 18.13 2.46 10.58
N PHE A 47 18.45 1.85 11.72
CA PHE A 47 17.50 1.71 12.82
C PHE A 47 17.21 3.09 13.43
N THR A 48 16.07 3.66 13.06
CA THR A 48 15.48 4.84 13.72
C THR A 48 14.27 4.37 14.51
N PRO A 49 14.31 4.40 15.86
CA PRO A 49 13.17 3.98 16.68
C PRO A 49 11.90 4.73 16.28
N LEU A 50 10.78 4.00 16.25
CA LEU A 50 9.43 4.56 16.10
C LEU A 50 9.15 5.35 14.80
N LEU A 51 9.92 5.12 13.74
CA LEU A 51 9.55 5.60 12.42
C LEU A 51 8.40 4.74 11.85
N GLY A 52 7.21 5.33 11.74
CA GLY A 52 6.05 4.73 11.09
C GLY A 52 6.17 4.66 9.57
N GLY A 53 5.16 4.07 8.95
CA GLY A 53 4.99 4.06 7.51
C GLY A 53 4.57 5.42 6.96
N CYS A 54 4.77 5.61 5.66
CA CYS A 54 4.35 6.81 4.94
C CYS A 54 2.98 6.60 4.28
N ALA A 55 2.25 7.69 4.05
CA ALA A 55 0.99 7.66 3.32
C ALA A 55 1.20 7.56 1.79
N GLY A 56 0.26 6.91 1.11
CA GLY A 56 0.16 6.89 -0.34
C GLY A 56 -0.17 8.28 -0.91
N GLY A 57 0.19 8.52 -2.17
CA GLY A 57 -0.18 9.76 -2.86
C GLY A 57 -1.66 9.72 -3.27
N PRO A 58 -2.38 10.85 -3.28
CA PRO A 58 -3.72 10.91 -3.84
C PRO A 58 -3.68 10.76 -5.38
N GLY A 59 -4.75 10.23 -5.97
CA GLY A 59 -4.94 10.26 -7.41
C GLY A 59 -5.22 11.69 -7.92
N GLY A 60 -4.93 11.93 -9.19
CA GLY A 60 -5.31 13.16 -9.87
C GLY A 60 -6.82 13.27 -10.02
N GLY A 61 -7.39 14.44 -9.75
CA GLY A 61 -8.81 14.70 -9.88
C GLY A 61 -9.14 16.17 -10.13
N SER A 62 -10.43 16.45 -10.26
CA SER A 62 -11.02 17.78 -10.42
C SER A 62 -12.14 17.99 -9.40
N ALA A 63 -12.73 19.19 -9.37
CA ALA A 63 -13.90 19.45 -8.53
C ALA A 63 -15.11 18.55 -8.86
N ASN A 64 -15.23 18.11 -10.12
CA ASN A 64 -16.33 17.25 -10.56
C ASN A 64 -16.03 15.75 -10.37
N ALA A 65 -14.76 15.37 -10.33
CA ALA A 65 -14.33 13.98 -10.17
C ALA A 65 -13.10 13.94 -9.25
N ALA A 66 -13.34 13.74 -7.96
CA ALA A 66 -12.27 13.71 -6.96
C ALA A 66 -11.33 12.50 -7.17
N GLY A 67 -10.03 12.75 -7.10
CA GLY A 67 -9.03 11.69 -7.08
C GLY A 67 -9.15 10.83 -5.82
N GLY A 68 -8.82 9.55 -5.94
CA GLY A 68 -8.84 8.63 -4.81
C GLY A 68 -7.83 9.07 -3.74
N PRO A 69 -8.24 9.24 -2.48
CA PRO A 69 -7.29 9.44 -1.39
C PRO A 69 -6.28 8.30 -1.27
N GLY A 70 -5.02 8.63 -0.99
CA GLY A 70 -3.99 7.64 -0.72
C GLY A 70 -4.21 6.92 0.63
N GLY A 71 -3.73 5.69 0.74
CA GLY A 71 -3.82 4.89 1.97
C GLY A 71 -2.92 5.42 3.08
N ALA A 72 -3.35 5.27 4.32
CA ALA A 72 -2.57 5.66 5.49
C ALA A 72 -1.33 4.77 5.68
N GLY A 73 -0.22 5.35 6.14
CA GLY A 73 0.95 4.58 6.56
C GLY A 73 0.72 3.85 7.87
N GLY A 74 1.37 2.70 8.04
CA GLY A 74 1.33 1.93 9.28
C GLY A 74 1.99 2.64 10.47
N GLY A 75 1.61 2.25 11.69
CA GLY A 75 2.23 2.79 12.91
C GLY A 75 3.64 2.28 13.18
N ALA A 76 4.21 2.64 14.33
CA ALA A 76 5.41 1.98 14.82
C ALA A 76 5.30 1.77 16.33
N PHE A 77 5.80 0.63 16.81
CA PHE A 77 5.95 0.43 18.25
C PHE A 77 7.17 -0.44 18.55
N GLN A 78 7.72 -0.22 19.74
CA GLN A 78 8.86 -0.95 20.28
C GLN A 78 8.51 -1.51 21.65
N ILE A 79 8.87 -2.78 21.89
CA ILE A 79 8.71 -3.45 23.18
C ILE A 79 10.07 -3.99 23.61
N SER A 80 10.57 -3.53 24.76
CA SER A 80 11.80 -4.03 25.39
C SER A 80 11.47 -4.71 26.73
N VAL A 81 11.91 -5.95 26.93
CA VAL A 81 11.61 -6.76 28.13
C VAL A 81 12.89 -7.35 28.72
N ALA A 82 13.11 -7.25 30.04
CA ALA A 82 14.33 -7.74 30.68
C ALA A 82 14.53 -9.27 30.61
N ARG A 83 13.45 -10.05 30.43
CA ARG A 83 13.47 -11.51 30.41
C ARG A 83 12.84 -12.05 29.12
N THR A 84 11.77 -12.83 29.25
CA THR A 84 11.09 -13.45 28.12
C THR A 84 9.94 -12.57 27.64
N LEU A 85 9.98 -12.19 26.36
CA LEU A 85 8.83 -11.65 25.65
C LEU A 85 8.12 -12.78 24.91
N THR A 86 6.90 -13.11 25.33
CA THR A 86 6.06 -14.08 24.60
C THR A 86 5.03 -13.34 23.76
N VAL A 87 5.08 -13.52 22.44
CA VAL A 87 4.07 -13.03 21.50
C VAL A 87 3.15 -14.20 21.15
N GLY A 88 1.86 -14.06 21.47
CA GLY A 88 0.87 -15.09 21.16
C GLY A 88 -0.37 -14.58 20.43
N LYS A 89 -0.33 -13.34 19.95
CA LYS A 89 -1.42 -12.66 19.26
C LYS A 89 -0.87 -11.80 18.11
N THR A 90 -1.77 -11.08 17.47
CA THR A 90 -1.45 -10.14 16.41
C THR A 90 -0.80 -8.87 16.93
N LEU A 91 0.26 -8.49 16.23
CA LEU A 91 1.02 -7.27 16.33
C LEU A 91 1.17 -6.75 14.90
N SER A 92 0.29 -5.83 14.50
CA SER A 92 0.22 -5.30 13.13
C SER A 92 0.50 -3.81 13.10
N VAL A 93 1.30 -3.42 12.12
CA VAL A 93 1.52 -2.05 11.67
C VAL A 93 1.40 -1.97 10.16
N SER A 94 0.49 -2.75 9.57
CA SER A 94 0.25 -2.76 8.13
C SER A 94 -0.31 -1.41 7.63
N GLY A 95 0.02 -1.06 6.39
CA GLY A 95 -0.47 0.13 5.71
C GLY A 95 -1.89 -0.04 5.16
N GLY A 96 -2.61 1.07 5.05
CA GLY A 96 -3.96 1.10 4.48
C GLY A 96 -3.98 1.06 2.96
N GLY A 97 -5.08 0.54 2.40
CA GLY A 97 -5.34 0.60 0.95
C GLY A 97 -5.67 2.02 0.47
N GLY A 98 -5.33 2.33 -0.78
CA GLY A 98 -5.75 3.56 -1.45
C GLY A 98 -7.21 3.47 -1.93
N LEU A 99 -7.92 4.59 -1.95
CA LEU A 99 -9.30 4.63 -2.42
C LEU A 99 -9.37 4.74 -3.94
N GLY A 100 -10.45 4.23 -4.52
CA GLY A 100 -10.72 4.37 -5.95
C GLY A 100 -11.05 5.80 -6.37
N GLY A 101 -10.71 6.15 -7.62
CA GLY A 101 -11.04 7.45 -8.21
C GLY A 101 -12.56 7.64 -8.35
N LYS A 102 -13.03 8.88 -8.29
CA LYS A 102 -14.43 9.23 -8.62
C LYS A 102 -14.57 9.59 -10.10
N ALA A 103 -15.80 9.48 -10.61
CA ALA A 103 -16.14 9.84 -11.98
C ALA A 103 -17.26 10.88 -12.01
N SER A 104 -17.31 11.66 -13.09
CA SER A 104 -18.44 12.53 -13.44
C SER A 104 -18.87 12.26 -14.88
N ALA A 105 -20.19 12.25 -15.12
CA ALA A 105 -20.74 12.09 -16.46
C ALA A 105 -20.75 13.41 -17.26
N THR A 106 -20.86 14.55 -16.57
CA THR A 106 -20.96 15.88 -17.19
C THR A 106 -20.20 16.93 -16.36
N PRO A 107 -19.03 17.41 -16.83
CA PRO A 107 -18.26 16.89 -17.96
C PRO A 107 -17.77 15.46 -17.67
N ALA A 108 -17.50 14.70 -18.74
CA ALA A 108 -16.94 13.35 -18.63
C ALA A 108 -15.53 13.43 -18.04
N ASN A 109 -15.42 13.13 -16.74
CA ASN A 109 -14.16 13.19 -16.00
C ASN A 109 -13.91 11.88 -15.26
N SER A 110 -12.70 11.36 -15.39
CA SER A 110 -12.26 10.09 -14.81
C SER A 110 -11.06 10.32 -13.91
N ALA A 111 -11.26 10.35 -12.59
CA ALA A 111 -10.16 10.58 -11.67
C ALA A 111 -9.27 9.35 -11.48
N GLY A 112 -8.02 9.56 -11.08
CA GLY A 112 -7.08 8.48 -10.76
C GLY A 112 -7.33 7.87 -9.38
N GLY A 113 -6.92 6.61 -9.20
CA GLY A 113 -6.95 5.92 -7.91
C GLY A 113 -5.83 6.39 -6.97
N GLY A 114 -6.07 6.33 -5.66
CA GLY A 114 -5.07 6.66 -4.65
C GLY A 114 -4.03 5.55 -4.47
N GLY A 115 -2.78 5.92 -4.19
CA GLY A 115 -1.72 4.95 -3.91
C GLY A 115 -1.88 4.29 -2.53
N GLY A 116 -1.38 3.06 -2.37
CA GLY A 116 -1.37 2.35 -1.10
C GLY A 116 -0.39 2.94 -0.08
N GLY A 117 -0.74 2.85 1.21
CA GLY A 117 0.13 3.23 2.32
C GLY A 117 1.16 2.15 2.64
N SER A 118 2.32 2.54 3.18
CA SER A 118 3.37 1.57 3.48
C SER A 118 3.11 0.91 4.84
N GLY A 119 3.63 -0.30 5.02
CA GLY A 119 3.76 -0.85 6.36
C GLY A 119 4.66 0.02 7.24
N GLY A 120 4.51 -0.14 8.55
CA GLY A 120 5.26 0.57 9.58
C GLY A 120 6.39 -0.25 10.18
N ARG A 121 6.71 -0.05 11.46
CA ARG A 121 7.87 -0.70 12.11
C ARG A 121 7.52 -1.41 13.41
N ILE A 122 7.92 -2.68 13.52
CA ILE A 122 7.84 -3.47 14.76
C ILE A 122 9.25 -3.71 15.28
N VAL A 123 9.51 -3.40 16.54
CA VAL A 123 10.78 -3.69 17.21
C VAL A 123 10.51 -4.45 18.49
N LEU A 124 11.00 -5.69 18.58
CA LEU A 124 10.90 -6.49 19.79
C LEU A 124 12.30 -6.78 20.31
N GLU A 125 12.54 -6.45 21.57
CA GLU A 125 13.80 -6.68 22.26
C GLU A 125 13.56 -7.41 23.58
N ALA A 126 14.26 -8.52 23.79
CA ALA A 126 14.17 -9.25 25.04
C ALA A 126 15.45 -10.04 25.32
N PHE A 127 15.59 -10.54 26.56
CA PHE A 127 16.58 -11.59 26.82
C PHE A 127 16.24 -12.85 26.04
N GLN A 128 14.96 -13.21 25.94
CA GLN A 128 14.46 -14.25 25.04
C GLN A 128 13.16 -13.80 24.36
N VAL A 129 13.10 -13.87 23.03
CA VAL A 129 11.86 -13.71 22.26
C VAL A 129 11.24 -15.09 21.98
N LYS A 130 9.97 -15.26 22.35
CA LYS A 130 9.18 -16.47 22.12
C LYS A 130 7.94 -16.16 21.28
N LEU A 131 7.86 -16.75 20.09
CA LEU A 131 6.70 -16.69 19.22
C LEU A 131 5.90 -17.99 19.34
N THR A 132 4.63 -17.90 19.72
CA THR A 132 3.73 -19.06 19.70
C THR A 132 3.15 -19.28 18.29
N ALA A 133 2.46 -20.40 18.08
CA ALA A 133 1.78 -20.72 16.82
C ALA A 133 0.75 -19.65 16.39
N ASN A 134 0.26 -18.83 17.32
CA ASN A 134 -0.71 -17.76 17.07
C ASN A 134 -0.07 -16.37 16.94
N ALA A 135 1.26 -16.27 17.01
CA ALA A 135 1.97 -15.01 16.83
C ALA A 135 1.82 -14.53 15.38
N ARG A 136 1.39 -13.28 15.19
CA ARG A 136 1.33 -12.61 13.88
C ARG A 136 2.05 -11.27 14.00
N LEU A 137 3.17 -11.13 13.31
CA LEU A 137 3.95 -9.89 13.24
C LEU A 137 3.86 -9.39 11.81
N THR A 138 3.09 -8.33 11.58
CA THR A 138 2.80 -7.86 10.22
C THR A 138 3.06 -6.37 10.05
N ALA A 139 3.75 -6.02 8.97
CA ALA A 139 4.02 -4.66 8.53
C ALA A 139 3.88 -4.61 7.00
N ASN A 140 2.77 -5.13 6.47
CA ASN A 140 2.55 -5.25 5.04
C ASN A 140 2.09 -3.90 4.45
N GLY A 141 2.43 -3.64 3.18
CA GLY A 141 1.91 -2.48 2.46
C GLY A 141 0.47 -2.68 1.98
N GLY A 142 -0.28 -1.59 1.83
CA GLY A 142 -1.62 -1.59 1.24
C GLY A 142 -1.60 -1.55 -0.30
N GLY A 143 -2.68 -2.03 -0.93
CA GLY A 143 -2.89 -1.93 -2.37
C GLY A 143 -3.34 -0.54 -2.80
N GLY A 144 -3.09 -0.17 -4.05
CA GLY A 144 -3.61 1.06 -4.66
C GLY A 144 -5.08 0.92 -5.08
N GLY A 145 -5.80 2.04 -5.15
CA GLY A 145 -7.16 2.10 -5.68
C GLY A 145 -7.20 2.07 -7.21
N GLU A 146 -8.30 1.64 -7.77
CA GLU A 146 -8.58 1.68 -9.21
C GLU A 146 -8.85 3.11 -9.68
N GLY A 147 -8.47 3.43 -10.92
CA GLY A 147 -8.93 4.63 -11.59
C GLY A 147 -10.43 4.58 -11.90
N ALA A 148 -11.07 5.73 -12.06
CA ALA A 148 -12.46 5.80 -12.46
C ALA A 148 -12.62 5.69 -14.00
N GLY A 149 -13.84 5.49 -14.47
CA GLY A 149 -14.20 5.54 -15.89
C GLY A 149 -15.41 6.45 -16.14
N ALA A 150 -15.35 7.28 -17.17
CA ALA A 150 -16.43 8.19 -17.54
C ALA A 150 -16.54 8.30 -19.07
N GLY A 151 -17.78 8.32 -19.57
CA GLY A 151 -18.06 8.37 -21.00
C GLY A 151 -19.50 8.01 -21.35
N SER A 152 -20.00 8.49 -22.49
CA SER A 152 -21.37 8.22 -22.98
C SER A 152 -22.50 8.48 -21.94
N GLY A 153 -22.33 9.46 -21.06
CA GLY A 153 -23.29 9.76 -20.00
C GLY A 153 -23.22 8.81 -18.79
N ALA A 154 -22.27 7.88 -18.76
CA ALA A 154 -21.98 7.02 -17.61
C ALA A 154 -20.77 7.54 -16.81
N ALA A 155 -20.80 7.30 -15.50
CA ALA A 155 -19.73 7.62 -14.57
C ALA A 155 -19.61 6.47 -13.56
N ILE A 156 -18.47 5.80 -13.58
CA ILE A 156 -18.20 4.61 -12.77
C ILE A 156 -16.96 4.89 -11.92
N ALA A 157 -17.14 4.89 -10.60
CA ALA A 157 -16.04 5.04 -9.67
C ALA A 157 -15.16 3.78 -9.66
N GLY A 158 -13.87 3.95 -9.40
CA GLY A 158 -12.97 2.81 -9.22
C GLY A 158 -13.18 2.11 -7.87
N ALA A 159 -12.80 0.84 -7.80
CA ALA A 159 -12.67 0.07 -6.58
C ALA A 159 -11.57 0.62 -5.65
N ASN A 160 -11.75 0.42 -4.34
CA ASN A 160 -10.70 0.66 -3.36
C ASN A 160 -9.68 -0.49 -3.38
N GLY A 161 -8.42 -0.18 -3.09
CA GLY A 161 -7.40 -1.18 -2.77
C GLY A 161 -7.59 -1.75 -1.37
N ALA A 162 -7.12 -2.98 -1.15
CA ALA A 162 -7.15 -3.61 0.15
C ALA A 162 -6.05 -3.04 1.07
N SER A 163 -6.30 -3.06 2.39
CA SER A 163 -5.24 -2.83 3.39
C SER A 163 -4.28 -4.01 3.47
N GLY A 164 -3.05 -3.77 3.93
CA GLY A 164 -2.07 -4.81 4.19
C GLY A 164 -2.59 -5.83 5.20
N SER A 165 -2.38 -7.13 4.93
CA SER A 165 -2.86 -8.20 5.81
C SER A 165 -2.30 -8.05 7.23
N GLU A 166 -3.16 -8.20 8.24
CA GLU A 166 -2.76 -8.16 9.65
C GLU A 166 -2.31 -9.53 10.17
N THR A 167 -2.67 -10.61 9.47
CA THR A 167 -2.51 -11.99 9.94
C THR A 167 -1.74 -12.90 8.99
N GLY A 168 -1.39 -12.42 7.79
CA GLY A 168 -0.75 -13.21 6.74
C GLY A 168 0.38 -12.47 6.02
N ASN A 169 0.96 -13.16 5.05
CA ASN A 169 2.04 -12.66 4.19
C ASN A 169 1.59 -12.37 2.75
N THR A 170 0.29 -12.46 2.47
CA THR A 170 -0.29 -12.19 1.15
C THR A 170 -0.29 -10.69 0.88
N SER A 171 0.16 -10.31 -0.31
CA SER A 171 0.06 -8.94 -0.81
C SER A 171 -1.38 -8.45 -0.77
N ALA A 172 -1.57 -7.20 -0.36
CA ALA A 172 -2.86 -6.55 -0.48
C ALA A 172 -3.18 -6.34 -1.97
N ASN A 173 -4.36 -6.79 -2.40
CA ASN A 173 -4.81 -6.57 -3.77
C ASN A 173 -5.03 -5.08 -4.03
N GLY A 174 -4.68 -4.62 -5.23
CA GLY A 174 -5.17 -3.33 -5.72
C GLY A 174 -6.66 -3.41 -6.09
N GLY A 175 -7.32 -2.25 -6.15
CA GLY A 175 -8.69 -2.16 -6.65
C GLY A 175 -8.75 -2.52 -8.14
N ALA A 176 -9.76 -3.29 -8.55
CA ALA A 176 -9.97 -3.68 -9.94
C ALA A 176 -11.41 -4.09 -10.19
N GLY A 177 -11.86 -3.93 -11.44
CA GLY A 177 -13.06 -4.59 -11.97
C GLY A 177 -14.36 -3.81 -11.81
N GLU A 178 -14.35 -2.65 -11.16
CA GLU A 178 -15.53 -1.79 -11.05
C GLU A 178 -15.63 -0.85 -12.26
N ALA A 179 -14.53 -0.23 -12.67
CA ALA A 179 -14.50 0.71 -13.79
C ALA A 179 -13.87 0.06 -15.03
N THR A 180 -14.67 -0.23 -16.05
CA THR A 180 -14.21 -0.93 -17.28
C THR A 180 -13.04 -0.24 -17.99
N THR A 181 -12.98 1.09 -17.96
CA THR A 181 -11.85 1.85 -18.51
C THR A 181 -10.81 2.23 -17.48
N GLY A 182 -11.12 2.12 -16.18
CA GLY A 182 -10.21 2.47 -15.09
C GLY A 182 -8.96 1.59 -15.07
N GLY A 183 -7.82 2.20 -14.77
CA GLY A 183 -6.59 1.45 -14.52
C GLY A 183 -6.68 0.72 -13.18
N ASN A 184 -6.39 -0.58 -13.17
CA ASN A 184 -6.30 -1.36 -11.93
C ASN A 184 -5.23 -0.80 -10.99
N GLY A 185 -5.50 -0.84 -9.68
CA GLY A 185 -4.52 -0.50 -8.66
C GLY A 185 -3.42 -1.56 -8.53
N GLY A 186 -2.25 -1.12 -8.09
CA GLY A 186 -1.10 -1.99 -7.82
C GLY A 186 -1.22 -2.70 -6.47
N SER A 187 -0.66 -3.90 -6.37
CA SER A 187 -0.60 -4.70 -5.14
C SER A 187 0.40 -4.15 -4.12
N GLY A 188 0.06 -4.24 -2.83
CA GLY A 188 0.93 -3.86 -1.72
C GLY A 188 2.11 -4.82 -1.51
N GLY A 189 3.22 -4.30 -0.99
CA GLY A 189 4.44 -5.06 -0.72
C GLY A 189 4.36 -5.92 0.53
N THR A 190 4.97 -7.11 0.47
CA THR A 190 5.17 -8.02 1.61
C THR A 190 6.62 -8.53 1.57
N SER A 191 6.84 -9.83 1.35
CA SER A 191 8.10 -10.38 0.88
C SER A 191 8.34 -10.11 -0.61
N SER A 192 7.28 -9.87 -1.38
CA SER A 192 7.34 -9.36 -2.74
C SER A 192 7.35 -7.82 -2.77
N LEU A 193 7.96 -7.26 -3.81
CA LEU A 193 7.90 -5.83 -4.09
C LEU A 193 6.45 -5.41 -4.42
N PRO A 194 6.04 -4.18 -4.05
CA PRO A 194 4.77 -3.64 -4.51
C PRO A 194 4.74 -3.51 -6.04
N THR A 195 3.56 -3.58 -6.65
CA THR A 195 3.39 -3.43 -8.10
C THR A 195 2.79 -2.08 -8.45
N SER A 196 3.10 -1.61 -9.66
CA SER A 196 2.57 -0.33 -10.16
C SER A 196 1.09 -0.44 -10.50
N GLY A 197 0.39 0.69 -10.43
CA GLY A 197 -0.96 0.78 -10.98
C GLY A 197 -0.92 0.72 -12.51
N SER A 198 -1.98 0.17 -13.10
CA SER A 198 -2.16 0.13 -14.55
C SER A 198 -2.65 1.49 -15.07
N ASN A 199 -2.32 1.77 -16.33
CA ASN A 199 -2.87 2.93 -17.01
C ASN A 199 -4.38 2.76 -17.26
N GLY A 200 -5.10 3.87 -17.33
CA GLY A 200 -6.47 3.88 -17.83
C GLY A 200 -6.53 3.48 -19.30
N THR A 201 -7.66 2.93 -19.72
CA THR A 201 -7.96 2.52 -21.10
C THR A 201 -9.12 3.35 -21.66
N THR A 202 -9.58 3.02 -22.86
CA THR A 202 -10.70 3.70 -23.52
C THR A 202 -11.68 2.68 -24.08
N ILE A 203 -12.94 3.10 -24.17
CA ILE A 203 -13.97 2.47 -24.98
C ILE A 203 -14.58 3.53 -25.90
N VAL A 204 -15.42 3.14 -26.85
CA VAL A 204 -16.12 4.11 -27.71
C VAL A 204 -16.83 5.15 -26.83
N LEU A 205 -16.32 6.39 -26.86
CA LEU A 205 -16.80 7.56 -26.12
C LEU A 205 -16.58 7.54 -24.58
N GLY A 206 -15.57 6.83 -24.07
CA GLY A 206 -15.23 6.90 -22.63
C GLY A 206 -13.77 6.61 -22.31
N ASP A 207 -13.22 7.37 -21.35
CA ASP A 207 -11.81 7.32 -20.96
C ASP A 207 -11.64 6.93 -19.49
N GLY A 208 -10.51 6.31 -19.18
CA GLY A 208 -10.15 5.88 -17.83
C GLY A 208 -9.09 6.74 -17.15
N GLY A 209 -9.23 6.91 -15.84
CA GLY A 209 -8.16 7.35 -14.96
C GLY A 209 -7.15 6.22 -14.69
N GLY A 210 -5.93 6.58 -14.30
CA GLY A 210 -4.89 5.62 -13.93
C GLY A 210 -5.09 5.04 -12.54
N GLY A 211 -4.68 3.78 -12.33
CA GLY A 211 -4.71 3.11 -11.04
C GLY A 211 -3.60 3.58 -10.09
N GLY A 212 -3.85 3.59 -8.79
CA GLY A 212 -2.85 3.92 -7.78
C GLY A 212 -1.78 2.83 -7.62
N GLY A 213 -0.54 3.21 -7.31
CA GLY A 213 0.54 2.27 -7.04
C GLY A 213 0.45 1.61 -5.66
N GLY A 214 0.92 0.37 -5.51
CA GLY A 214 0.98 -0.32 -4.23
C GLY A 214 1.98 0.29 -3.24
N GLY A 215 1.65 0.28 -1.96
CA GLY A 215 2.53 0.72 -0.87
C GLY A 215 3.57 -0.34 -0.52
N ALA A 216 4.78 0.08 -0.14
CA ALA A 216 5.86 -0.82 0.25
C ALA A 216 5.58 -1.53 1.59
N ALA A 217 6.25 -2.66 1.81
CA ALA A 217 6.31 -3.27 3.13
C ALA A 217 7.08 -2.37 4.11
N GLY A 218 6.74 -2.51 5.39
CA GLY A 218 7.43 -1.93 6.53
C GLY A 218 8.61 -2.79 6.97
N SER A 219 8.94 -2.77 8.27
CA SER A 219 10.09 -3.52 8.80
C SER A 219 9.81 -4.15 10.15
N ILE A 220 10.36 -5.34 10.37
CA ILE A 220 10.27 -6.07 11.64
C ILE A 220 11.68 -6.34 12.12
N HIS A 221 12.00 -5.92 13.33
CA HIS A 221 13.30 -6.15 13.95
C HIS A 221 13.13 -6.92 15.26
N LEU A 222 13.73 -8.11 15.32
CA LEU A 222 13.67 -8.99 16.48
C LEU A 222 15.06 -9.14 17.08
N ARG A 223 15.24 -8.62 18.29
CA ARG A 223 16.47 -8.70 19.07
C ARG A 223 16.25 -9.60 20.28
N SER A 224 17.01 -10.68 20.34
CA SER A 224 17.00 -11.63 21.45
C SER A 224 18.44 -11.90 21.87
N VAL A 225 18.73 -11.89 23.17
CA VAL A 225 20.07 -12.22 23.70
C VAL A 225 20.31 -13.73 23.67
N GLN A 226 19.29 -14.51 24.02
CA GLN A 226 19.22 -15.96 23.86
C GLN A 226 18.63 -16.32 22.48
N SER A 227 18.80 -17.57 22.07
CA SER A 227 18.11 -18.10 20.89
C SER A 227 16.60 -17.90 20.99
N CYS A 228 16.00 -17.42 19.91
CA CYS A 228 14.57 -17.23 19.82
C CYS A 228 13.88 -18.59 19.76
N THR A 229 12.67 -18.67 20.30
CA THR A 229 11.83 -19.87 20.18
C THR A 229 10.65 -19.54 19.28
N GLN A 230 10.50 -20.29 18.19
CA GLN A 230 9.45 -20.09 17.19
C GLN A 230 8.67 -21.41 17.09
N ALA A 231 7.40 -21.40 17.50
CA ALA A 231 6.53 -22.55 17.33
C ALA A 231 5.93 -22.58 15.92
N ASP A 232 5.74 -23.77 15.35
CA ASP A 232 5.12 -23.92 14.03
C ASP A 232 3.80 -23.16 13.92
N GLY A 233 3.59 -22.47 12.79
CA GLY A 233 2.39 -21.69 12.50
C GLY A 233 2.46 -20.19 12.84
N TYR A 234 3.57 -19.70 13.40
CA TYR A 234 3.80 -18.25 13.53
C TYR A 234 3.88 -17.56 12.15
N VAL A 235 3.60 -16.26 12.09
CA VAL A 235 3.74 -15.45 10.86
C VAL A 235 4.57 -14.21 11.15
N ILE A 236 5.55 -13.96 10.27
CA ILE A 236 6.32 -12.72 10.18
C ILE A 236 6.24 -12.24 8.73
N SER A 237 5.73 -11.04 8.49
CA SER A 237 5.68 -10.44 7.15
C SER A 237 5.81 -8.92 7.21
N PRO A 238 6.81 -8.30 6.55
CA PRO A 238 7.89 -8.93 5.80
C PRO A 238 8.88 -9.67 6.72
N ALA A 239 9.86 -10.37 6.13
CA ALA A 239 10.89 -11.07 6.90
C ALA A 239 11.55 -10.16 7.95
N SER A 240 11.76 -10.70 9.15
CA SER A 240 12.42 -9.97 10.23
C SER A 240 13.93 -9.83 9.99
N THR A 241 14.50 -8.78 10.56
CA THR A 241 15.95 -8.62 10.74
C THR A 241 16.33 -8.87 12.21
N GLY A 242 17.62 -9.11 12.49
CA GLY A 242 18.13 -9.30 13.85
C GLY A 242 18.42 -10.77 14.18
N GLY A 243 18.37 -11.11 15.47
CA GLY A 243 18.79 -12.41 16.00
C GLY A 243 17.74 -13.52 15.88
N CYS A 244 16.50 -13.17 15.54
CA CYS A 244 15.43 -14.13 15.24
C CYS A 244 15.16 -14.15 13.73
N LEU A 245 16.02 -14.84 12.98
CA LEU A 245 15.72 -15.15 11.58
C LEU A 245 14.71 -16.31 11.53
N PRO A 246 13.76 -16.30 10.58
CA PRO A 246 12.94 -17.49 10.32
C PRO A 246 13.87 -18.64 9.89
N LEU A 247 13.62 -19.84 10.43
CA LEU A 247 14.26 -21.10 9.98
C LEU A 247 13.92 -21.40 8.52
#